data_AF-A0A940TVF6-F1
#
_entry.id   AF-A0A940TVF6-F1
#
_cell.length_a   1.000
_cell.length_b   1.000
_cell.length_c   1.000
_cell.angle_alpha   90.00
_cell.angle_beta   90.00
_cell.angle_gamma   90.00
#
_symmetry.space_group_name_H-M   'P 1'
#
loop_
_entity.id
_entity.type
_entity.pdbx_description
1 polymer ?
#
loop_
_entity_poly.entity_id
_entity_poly.type
_entity_poly.pdbx_seq_one_letter_code
_entity_poly.pdbx_strand_id
1 'polypeptide(L)' 'MSTTNWQTIKVCWCDHVSKDVGLEANVVFPADILPDEPRVIGHRCSEAFACNLDGRASCIWAGTNPTFDPFSAV' A
#
# COMPACT_ATOMS: atom_id res chain seq x y z
N MET A 1 16.62 -7.33 14.44
CA MET A 1 15.84 -6.11 14.12
C MET A 1 14.62 -6.55 13.34
N SER A 2 13.44 -5.95 13.55
CA SER A 2 12.32 -6.15 12.64
C SER A 2 12.56 -5.35 11.35
N THR A 3 12.10 -5.88 10.22
CA THR A 3 12.25 -5.24 8.91
C THR A 3 10.88 -4.92 8.34
N THR A 4 10.71 -3.70 7.85
CA THR A 4 9.45 -3.23 7.27
C THR A 4 9.68 -2.90 5.81
N ASN A 5 8.86 -3.45 4.91
CA ASN A 5 9.00 -3.24 3.46
C ASN A 5 7.64 -3.20 2.76
N TRP A 6 7.52 -2.37 1.72
CA TRP A 6 6.36 -2.32 0.84
C TRP A 6 6.49 -3.35 -0.27
N GLN A 7 5.59 -4.34 -0.28
CA GLN A 7 5.55 -5.39 -1.30
C GLN A 7 4.36 -5.19 -2.23
N THR A 8 4.60 -5.23 -3.53
CA THR A 8 3.53 -5.22 -4.54
C THR A 8 2.77 -6.54 -4.50
N ILE A 9 1.49 -6.50 -4.16
CA ILE A 9 0.59 -7.65 -4.12
C ILE A 9 -0.08 -7.86 -5.47
N LYS A 10 -0.42 -6.78 -6.17
CA LYS A 10 -1.14 -6.81 -7.44
C LYS A 10 -0.70 -5.66 -8.32
N VAL A 11 -0.69 -5.87 -9.63
CA VAL A 11 -0.52 -4.80 -10.62
C VAL A 11 -1.84 -4.62 -11.35
N CYS A 12 -2.26 -3.38 -11.55
CA CYS A 12 -3.45 -3.04 -12.33
C CYS A 12 -3.30 -1.72 -13.06
N TRP A 13 -4.03 -1.57 -14.16
CA TRP A 13 -4.14 -0.31 -14.88
C TRP A 13 -4.86 0.74 -14.02
N CYS A 14 -4.33 1.97 -13.99
CA CYS A 14 -4.93 3.10 -13.30
C CYS A 14 -5.26 4.24 -14.27
N ASP A 15 -6.53 4.59 -14.38
CA ASP A 15 -6.98 5.68 -15.24
C ASP A 15 -6.56 7.07 -14.72
N HIS A 16 -6.34 7.21 -13.40
CA HIS A 16 -5.95 8.49 -12.80
C HIS A 16 -4.59 9.00 -13.30
N VAL A 17 -3.67 8.07 -13.56
CA VAL A 17 -2.30 8.33 -14.03
C VAL A 17 -2.02 7.72 -15.40
N SER A 18 -2.99 7.05 -16.02
CA SER A 18 -2.92 6.41 -17.34
C SER A 18 -1.71 5.48 -17.50
N LYS A 19 -1.46 4.65 -16.48
CA LYS A 19 -0.39 3.65 -16.48
C LYS A 19 -0.70 2.50 -15.51
N ASP A 20 0.04 1.41 -15.65
CA ASP A 20 0.02 0.33 -14.65
C ASP A 20 0.62 0.81 -13.33
N VAL A 21 -0.08 0.49 -12.24
CA VAL A 21 0.33 0.81 -10.87
C VAL A 21 0.35 -0.45 -10.01
N GLY A 22 1.22 -0.45 -9.01
CA GLY A 22 1.30 -1.49 -8.00
C GLY A 22 0.34 -1.20 -6.85
N LEU A 23 -0.44 -2.18 -6.47
CA LEU A 23 -1.14 -2.24 -5.19
C LEU A 23 -0.22 -2.91 -4.18
N GLU A 24 0.22 -2.16 -3.18
CA GLU A 24 1.28 -2.52 -2.23
C GLU A 24 0.74 -2.72 -0.81
N ALA A 25 1.29 -3.70 -0.09
CA ALA A 25 1.14 -3.84 1.36
C ALA A 25 2.46 -3.54 2.06
N ASN A 26 2.36 -2.85 3.20
CA ASN A 26 3.48 -2.66 4.11
C ASN A 26 3.56 -3.85 5.05
N VAL A 27 4.56 -4.69 4.87
CA VAL A 27 4.75 -5.93 5.63
C VAL A 27 5.84 -5.72 6.65
N VAL A 28 5.54 -6.00 7.92
CA VAL A 28 6.51 -6.06 9.02
C VAL A 28 6.91 -7.50 9.21
N PHE A 29 8.19 -7.78 8.96
CA PHE A 29 8.84 -9.03 9.29
C PHE A 29 9.38 -8.95 10.71
N PRO A 30 8.95 -9.86 11.62
CA PRO A 30 9.49 -9.93 12.95
C PRO A 30 10.99 -10.25 12.90
N ALA A 31 11.71 -9.95 13.98
CA ALA A 31 13.10 -10.36 14.07
C ALA A 31 13.19 -11.89 14.05
N ASP A 32 14.20 -12.45 13.37
CA ASP A 32 14.39 -13.91 13.18
C ASP A 32 14.38 -14.75 14.47
N ILE A 33 14.51 -14.10 15.62
CA ILE A 33 14.51 -14.71 16.96
C ILE A 33 13.11 -14.89 17.57
N LEU A 34 12.08 -14.29 16.96
CA LEU A 34 10.69 -14.37 17.42
C LEU A 34 9.90 -15.28 16.47
N PRO A 35 9.07 -16.20 17.00
CA PRO A 35 8.23 -17.10 16.20
C PRO A 35 6.99 -16.39 15.62
N ASP A 36 7.02 -15.06 15.51
CA ASP A 36 5.90 -14.27 15.00
C ASP A 36 5.78 -14.40 13.47
N GLU A 37 4.55 -14.26 12.98
CA GLU A 37 4.25 -14.24 11.55
C GLU A 37 4.47 -12.82 10.99
N PRO A 38 4.85 -12.67 9.70
CA PRO A 38 4.83 -11.37 9.03
C PRO A 38 3.43 -10.75 9.07
N ARG A 39 3.34 -9.47 9.42
CA ARG A 39 2.06 -8.77 9.58
C ARG A 39 1.95 -7.63 8.57
N VAL A 40 0.78 -7.49 7.95
CA VAL A 40 0.46 -6.33 7.12
C VAL A 40 -0.01 -5.19 8.04
N ILE A 41 0.64 -4.03 7.92
CA ILE A 41 0.35 -2.84 8.74
C ILE A 41 -0.24 -1.68 7.94
N GLY A 42 -0.42 -1.85 6.63
CA GLY A 42 -1.04 -0.84 5.79
C GLY A 42 -1.03 -1.20 4.31
N HIS A 43 -1.88 -0.53 3.56
CA HIS A 43 -2.05 -0.71 2.13
C HIS A 43 -1.99 0.61 1.38
N ARG A 44 -1.41 0.62 0.18
CA ARG A 44 -1.39 1.79 -0.70
C ARG A 44 -1.16 1.41 -2.16
N CYS A 45 -1.39 2.37 -3.05
CA CYS A 45 -0.93 2.36 -4.43
C CYS A 45 0.52 2.84 -4.53
N SER A 46 1.29 2.33 -5.49
CA SER A 46 2.67 2.76 -5.78
C SER A 46 2.76 4.26 -6.12
N GLU A 47 1.69 4.82 -6.69
CA GLU A 47 1.57 6.25 -7.01
C GLU A 47 0.90 7.07 -5.89
N ALA A 48 0.67 6.49 -4.70
CA ALA A 48 0.00 7.15 -3.59
C ALA A 48 0.62 8.51 -3.28
N PHE A 49 1.95 8.58 -3.15
CA PHE A 49 2.64 9.83 -2.84
C PHE A 49 2.44 10.89 -3.94
N ALA A 50 2.67 10.53 -5.20
CA ALA A 50 2.52 11.44 -6.33
C ALA A 50 1.06 11.93 -6.49
N CYS A 51 0.08 11.03 -6.36
CA CYS A 51 -1.35 11.37 -6.45
C CYS A 51 -1.79 12.36 -5.35
N ASN A 52 -1.15 12.34 -4.18
CA ASN A 52 -1.45 13.30 -3.11
C ASN A 52 -0.84 14.68 -3.35
N LEU A 53 0.23 14.76 -4.13
CA LEU A 53 0.87 16.02 -4.50
C LEU A 53 0.30 16.65 -5.78
N ASP A 54 -0.52 15.90 -6.52
CA ASP A 54 -1.09 16.30 -7.81
C ASP A 54 -2.21 17.36 -7.70
N GLY A 55 -2.67 17.68 -6.48
CA GLY A 55 -3.70 18.71 -6.21
C GLY A 55 -5.13 18.31 -6.60
N ARG A 56 -5.31 17.21 -7.34
CA ARG A 56 -6.60 16.53 -7.53
C ARG A 56 -6.92 15.63 -6.34
N ALA A 57 -8.20 15.30 -6.15
CA ALA A 57 -8.60 14.34 -5.13
C ALA A 57 -8.01 12.96 -5.44
N SER A 58 -7.25 12.39 -4.51
CA SER A 58 -6.68 11.07 -4.68
C SER A 58 -7.74 9.96 -4.55
N CYS A 59 -7.52 8.85 -5.24
CA CYS A 59 -8.44 7.71 -5.19
C CYS A 59 -8.32 6.93 -3.87
N ILE A 60 -9.26 6.03 -3.61
CA ILE A 60 -9.29 5.20 -2.39
C ILE A 60 -7.99 4.40 -2.19
N TRP A 61 -7.33 4.01 -3.28
CA TRP A 61 -6.10 3.22 -3.24
C TRP A 61 -4.87 4.05 -2.84
N ALA A 62 -4.96 5.38 -2.78
CA ALA A 62 -3.84 6.22 -2.33
C ALA A 62 -3.52 6.04 -0.83
N GLY A 63 -4.36 5.37 -0.05
CA GLY A 63 -4.09 5.05 1.35
C GLY A 63 -4.02 6.27 2.27
N THR A 64 -4.63 7.39 1.89
CA THR A 64 -4.62 8.64 2.68
C THR A 64 -5.65 8.70 3.79
N ASN A 65 -6.66 7.85 3.72
CA ASN A 65 -7.64 7.73 4.79
C ASN A 65 -7.17 6.65 5.78
N PRO A 66 -6.64 7.01 6.97
CA PRO A 66 -6.14 6.03 7.93
C PRO A 66 -7.25 5.16 8.55
N THR A 67 -8.52 5.55 8.40
CA THR A 67 -9.67 4.80 8.92
C THR A 67 -10.29 3.86 7.89
N PHE A 68 -9.80 3.88 6.65
CA PHE A 68 -10.32 3.07 5.57
C PHE A 68 -9.20 2.27 4.92
N ASP A 69 -9.32 0.95 4.99
CA ASP A 69 -8.44 0.06 4.25
C ASP A 69 -9.01 -0.21 2.85
N PRO A 70 -8.36 0.25 1.77
CA PRO A 70 -8.86 0.01 0.42
C PRO A 70 -8.91 -1.46 0.02
N PHE A 71 -8.25 -2.35 0.76
CA PHE A 71 -8.20 -3.79 0.48
C PHE A 71 -9.18 -4.58 1.34
N SER A 72 -9.87 -3.94 2.29
CA SER A 72 -10.88 -4.58 3.16
C SER A 72 -12.16 -4.99 2.43
N ALA A 73 -12.38 -4.52 1.19
CA ALA A 73 -13.62 -4.74 0.44
C ALA A 73 -13.49 -5.79 -0.70
N VAL A 74 -12.41 -6.57 -0.72
CA VAL A 74 -12.15 -7.62 -1.73
C VAL A 74 -12.33 -9.01 -1.14
#